data_AF-A0A1J1LFK7-F1
#
_entry.id   AF-A0A1J1LFK7-F1
#
_cell.length_a   1.000
_cell.length_b   1.000
_cell.length_c   1.000
_cell.angle_alpha   90.00
_cell.angle_beta   90.00
_cell.angle_gamma   90.00
#
_symmetry.space_group_name_H-M   'P 1'
#
loop_
_entity.id
_entity.type
_entity.pdbx_description
1 polymer ?
#
loop_
_entity_poly.entity_id
_entity_poly.type
_entity_poly.pdbx_seq_one_letter_code
_entity_poly.pdbx_strand_id
1 'polypeptide(L)'
;MLKFVIAALVALEIVLLNSWALPPANATSPGAEVYIWDYASVGSHELVCKKVVFHPKNQSLPSSAEVQPVRIDSRIVNDADCSHLTKPILK
;
A
#
# COMPACT_ATOMS: atom_id res chain seq x y z
N MET A 1 -39.69 -24.39 3.25
CA MET A 1 -39.02 -23.54 4.27
C MET A 1 -37.69 -24.14 4.74
N LEU A 2 -37.63 -25.42 5.10
CA LEU A 2 -36.40 -26.09 5.57
C LEU A 2 -35.17 -25.91 4.65
N LYS A 3 -35.36 -25.95 3.32
CA LYS A 3 -34.28 -25.74 2.34
C LYS A 3 -33.59 -24.37 2.47
N PHE A 4 -34.34 -23.33 2.81
CA PHE A 4 -33.79 -21.98 3.01
C PHE A 4 -33.04 -21.86 4.34
N VAL A 5 -33.51 -22.55 5.38
CA VAL A 5 -32.82 -22.62 6.68
C VAL A 5 -31.47 -23.31 6.55
N ILE A 6 -31.42 -24.43 5.80
CA ILE A 6 -30.16 -25.15 5.54
C ILE A 6 -29.18 -24.26 4.75
N ALA A 7 -29.66 -23.58 3.71
CA ALA A 7 -28.81 -22.67 2.93
C ALA A 7 -28.24 -21.53 3.77
N ALA A 8 -29.04 -20.96 4.68
CA ALA A 8 -28.60 -19.91 5.59
C ALA A 8 -27.55 -20.42 6.61
N LEU A 9 -27.72 -21.62 7.15
CA LEU A 9 -26.74 -22.22 8.06
C LEU A 9 -25.40 -22.47 7.36
N VAL A 10 -25.43 -23.03 6.15
CA VAL A 10 -24.20 -23.30 5.37
C VAL A 10 -23.46 -22.00 5.05
N ALA A 11 -24.19 -20.95 4.67
CA ALA A 11 -23.58 -19.64 4.43
C ALA A 11 -22.93 -19.06 5.70
N LEU A 12 -23.60 -19.19 6.85
CA LEU A 12 -23.08 -18.73 8.14
C LEU A 12 -21.81 -19.46 8.55
N GLU A 13 -21.78 -20.79 8.39
CA GLU A 13 -20.58 -21.59 8.69
C GLU A 13 -19.40 -21.19 7.80
N ILE A 14 -19.62 -20.97 6.51
CA ILE A 14 -18.58 -20.53 5.59
C ILE A 14 -18.02 -19.18 6.03
N VAL A 15 -18.87 -18.23 6.44
CA VAL A 15 -18.42 -16.92 6.92
C VAL A 15 -17.59 -17.07 8.20
N LEU A 16 -18.06 -17.84 9.18
CA LEU A 16 -17.37 -18.03 10.45
C LEU A 16 -16.01 -18.72 10.27
N LEU A 17 -15.94 -19.75 9.42
CA LEU A 17 -14.70 -20.46 9.11
C LEU A 17 -13.68 -19.54 8.43
N ASN A 18 -14.09 -18.75 7.44
CA ASN A 18 -13.19 -17.82 6.77
C ASN A 18 -12.72 -16.69 7.69
N SER A 19 -13.58 -16.25 8.63
CA SER A 19 -13.25 -15.19 9.59
C SER A 19 -12.19 -15.62 10.61
N TRP A 20 -12.18 -16.90 11.00
CA TRP A 20 -11.21 -17.44 11.96
C TRP A 20 -9.94 -17.99 11.30
N ALA A 21 -10.04 -18.56 10.10
CA ALA A 21 -8.90 -19.21 9.47
C ALA A 21 -7.98 -18.24 8.73
N LEU A 22 -8.51 -17.11 8.24
CA LEU A 22 -7.73 -16.16 7.45
C LEU A 22 -7.21 -15.04 8.36
N PRO A 23 -5.88 -14.93 8.57
CA PRO A 23 -5.35 -13.74 9.21
C PRO A 23 -5.73 -12.51 8.37
N PRO A 24 -5.98 -11.35 9.00
CA PRO A 24 -6.24 -10.12 8.27
C PRO A 24 -5.11 -9.90 7.26
N ALA A 25 -5.48 -9.53 6.03
CA ALA A 25 -4.52 -9.24 4.98
C ALA A 25 -3.59 -8.12 5.48
N ASN A 26 -2.39 -8.49 5.90
CA ASN A 26 -1.37 -7.54 6.32
C ASN A 26 -0.78 -6.92 5.05
N ALA A 27 -1.46 -5.90 4.53
CA ALA A 27 -1.10 -5.22 3.28
C ALA A 27 0.19 -4.38 3.41
N THR A 28 0.77 -4.30 4.59
CA THR A 28 1.99 -3.53 4.85
C THR A 28 3.21 -4.37 4.48
N SER A 29 3.52 -4.44 3.18
CA SER A 29 4.77 -5.05 2.72
C SER A 29 5.97 -4.26 3.28
N PRO A 30 6.87 -4.89 4.06
CA PRO A 30 8.07 -4.22 4.54
C PRO A 30 8.92 -3.77 3.35
N GLY A 31 9.21 -2.47 3.27
CA GLY A 31 10.08 -1.93 2.22
C GLY A 31 9.39 -1.79 0.87
N ALA A 32 8.12 -1.38 0.84
CA ALA A 32 7.44 -1.05 -0.41
C ALA A 32 8.28 -0.03 -1.20
N GLU A 33 8.67 -0.41 -2.42
CA GLU A 33 9.43 0.42 -3.34
C GLU A 33 8.52 0.87 -4.47
N VAL A 34 8.50 2.17 -4.75
CA VAL A 34 7.68 2.76 -5.81
C VAL A 34 8.56 3.65 -6.69
N TYR A 35 8.36 3.56 -8.00
CA TYR A 35 8.99 4.44 -8.97
C TYR A 35 7.96 5.51 -9.39
N ILE A 36 8.35 6.78 -9.38
CA ILE A 36 7.46 7.90 -9.73
C ILE A 36 8.22 8.98 -10.49
N TRP A 37 7.51 9.73 -11.33
CA TRP A 37 7.98 11.00 -11.85
C TRP A 37 7.73 12.10 -10.82
N ASP A 38 8.78 12.81 -10.41
CA ASP A 38 8.72 13.89 -9.42
C ASP A 38 9.84 14.91 -9.65
N TYR A 39 9.76 16.08 -9.03
CA TYR A 39 10.79 17.11 -9.16
C TYR A 39 12.07 16.75 -8.41
N ALA A 40 13.26 17.02 -8.95
CA ALA A 40 14.53 16.61 -8.35
C ALA A 40 14.69 16.99 -6.86
N SER A 41 14.17 18.15 -6.47
CA SER A 41 14.12 18.65 -5.09
C SER A 41 12.98 19.66 -4.93
N VAL A 42 12.70 20.06 -3.69
CA VAL A 42 11.71 21.12 -3.40
C VAL A 42 12.14 22.43 -4.07
N GLY A 43 11.28 22.97 -4.93
CA GLY A 43 11.56 24.17 -5.72
C GLY A 43 12.33 23.94 -7.02
N SER A 44 12.69 22.69 -7.35
CA SER A 44 13.22 22.35 -8.67
C SER A 44 12.10 22.32 -9.71
N HIS A 45 12.44 22.71 -10.94
CA HIS A 45 11.58 22.56 -12.12
C HIS A 45 11.99 21.35 -12.98
N GLU A 46 13.03 20.64 -12.58
CA GLU A 46 13.54 19.47 -13.27
C GLU A 46 12.74 18.23 -12.87
N LEU A 47 11.99 17.67 -13.81
CA LEU A 47 11.19 16.46 -13.64
C LEU A 47 12.06 15.21 -13.88
N VAL A 48 12.21 14.39 -12.85
CA VAL A 48 13.10 13.22 -12.84
C VAL A 48 12.37 11.96 -12.37
N CYS A 49 12.89 10.79 -12.73
CA CYS A 49 12.41 9.54 -12.15
C CYS A 49 13.02 9.35 -10.75
N LYS A 50 12.18 9.05 -9.76
CA LYS A 50 12.61 8.75 -8.39
C LYS A 50 12.16 7.37 -7.96
N LYS A 51 13.04 6.69 -7.24
CA LYS A 51 12.69 5.53 -6.41
C LYS A 51 12.40 6.01 -4.99
N VAL A 52 11.20 5.72 -4.51
CA VAL A 52 10.72 6.00 -3.16
C VAL A 52 10.61 4.69 -2.40
N VAL A 53 11.20 4.63 -1.22
CA VAL A 53 11.20 3.45 -0.35
C VAL A 53 10.53 3.82 0.97
N PHE A 54 9.49 3.06 1.32
CA PHE A 54 8.74 3.22 2.55
C PHE A 54 9.25 2.24 3.61
N HIS A 55 9.83 2.77 4.69
CA HIS A 55 10.30 2.00 5.83
C HIS A 55 9.34 2.14 7.01
N PRO A 56 8.47 1.14 7.28
CA PRO A 56 7.60 1.19 8.45
C PRO A 56 8.44 1.34 9.72
N LYS A 57 8.03 2.26 10.61
CA LYS A 57 8.61 2.33 11.95
C LYS A 57 7.81 1.43 12.87
N ASN A 58 8.49 0.43 13.43
CA ASN A 58 7.98 -0.33 14.57
C ASN A 58 8.06 0.54 15.84
N GLN A 59 7.16 1.51 15.92
CA GLN A 59 6.97 2.35 17.09
C GLN A 59 5.64 1.98 17.75
N SER A 60 5.64 1.87 19.08
CA SER A 60 4.38 1.71 19.82
C SER A 60 3.55 2.98 19.64
N LEU A 61 2.37 2.81 19.06
CA LEU A 61 1.41 3.89 18.86
C LEU A 61 0.30 3.79 19.90
N PRO A 62 -0.31 4.93 20.29
CA PRO A 62 -1.52 4.91 21.09
C PRO A 62 -2.63 4.12 20.35
N SER A 63 -3.52 3.50 21.11
CA SER A 63 -4.61 2.67 20.56
C SER A 63 -5.58 3.41 19.64
N SER A 64 -5.58 4.75 19.66
CA SER A 64 -6.35 5.61 18.77
C SER A 64 -5.66 5.94 17.44
N ALA A 65 -4.43 5.45 17.21
CA ALA A 65 -3.71 5.74 15.98
C ALA A 65 -4.20 4.83 14.84
N GLU A 66 -4.87 5.43 13.86
CA GLU A 66 -5.34 4.74 12.66
C GLU A 66 -4.24 4.56 11.59
N VAL A 67 -3.11 5.27 11.74
CA VAL A 67 -2.01 5.28 10.77
C VAL A 67 -0.68 4.93 11.40
N GLN A 68 0.11 4.11 10.71
CA GLN A 68 1.45 3.72 11.15
C GLN A 68 2.50 4.70 10.61
N PRO A 69 3.44 5.20 11.43
CA PRO A 69 4.49 6.08 10.96
C PRO A 69 5.45 5.32 10.03
N VAL A 70 5.87 5.99 8.96
CA VAL A 70 6.78 5.46 7.96
C VAL A 70 7.91 6.47 7.73
N ARG A 71 9.15 5.99 7.65
CA ARG A 71 10.28 6.78 7.16
C ARG A 71 10.35 6.61 5.65
N ILE A 72 10.37 7.72 4.92
CA ILE A 72 10.40 7.72 3.45
C ILE A 72 11.80 8.11 3.01
N ASP A 73 12.46 7.24 2.27
CA ASP A 73 13.71 7.55 1.58
C ASP A 73 13.43 7.67 0.08
N SER A 74 14.01 8.67 -0.57
CA SER A 74 13.88 8.85 -2.02
C SER A 74 15.24 9.10 -2.66
N ARG A 75 15.46 8.55 -3.85
CA ARG A 75 16.62 8.86 -4.68
C ARG A 75 16.22 9.01 -6.14
N ILE A 76 16.94 9.87 -6.86
CA ILE A 76 16.82 9.99 -8.31
C ILE A 76 17.41 8.71 -8.93
N VAL A 77 16.72 8.15 -9.91
CA VAL A 77 17.12 6.96 -10.65
C VAL A 77 17.04 7.20 -12.15
N ASN A 78 17.21 6.17 -12.98
CA ASN A 78 17.19 6.34 -14.43
C ASN A 78 15.75 6.52 -14.94
N ASP A 79 15.55 7.39 -15.94
CA ASP A 79 14.27 7.57 -16.62
C ASP A 79 13.67 6.24 -17.14
N ALA A 80 14.52 5.27 -17.50
CA ALA A 80 14.09 3.93 -17.90
C ALA A 80 13.29 3.19 -16.81
N ASP A 81 13.57 3.44 -15.53
CA ASP A 81 12.88 2.81 -14.40
C ASP A 81 11.41 3.28 -14.31
N CYS A 82 11.12 4.51 -14.76
CA CYS A 82 9.78 5.09 -14.85
C CYS A 82 9.16 4.98 -16.25
N SER A 83 9.76 4.22 -17.18
CA SER A 83 9.31 4.13 -18.59
C SER A 83 7.88 3.61 -18.77
N HIS A 84 7.40 2.81 -17.81
CA HIS A 84 6.04 2.27 -17.77
C HIS A 84 5.01 3.27 -17.21
N LEU A 85 5.44 4.45 -16.79
CA LEU A 85 4.61 5.50 -16.20
C LEU A 85 4.50 6.69 -17.14
N THR A 86 3.32 7.30 -17.18
CA THR A 86 3.14 8.54 -17.97
C THR A 86 3.95 9.67 -17.36
N LYS A 87 4.89 10.24 -18.13
CA LYS A 87 5.69 11.40 -17.71
C LYS A 87 4.80 12.66 -17.68
N PRO A 88 4.69 13.37 -16.54
CA PRO A 88 3.96 14.62 -16.43
C PRO A 88 4.41 15.65 -17.47
N ILE A 89 3.45 16.35 -18.07
CA ILE A 89 3.71 17.46 -18.99
C ILE A 89 3.74 18.74 -18.14
N LEU A 90 4.90 19.38 -18.05
CA LEU A 90 5.04 20.69 -17.40
C LEU A 90 4.34 21.74 -18.27
N LYS A 91 3.43 22.52 -17.68
CA LYS A 91 2.67 23.57 -18.35
C LYS A 91 3.16 24.95 -17.93
#